data_AF-A0A9W8M8G1-F1
#
_entry.id   AF-A0A9W8M8G1-F1
#
_cell.length_a   1.000
_cell.length_b   1.000
_cell.length_c   1.000
_cell.angle_alpha   90.00
_cell.angle_beta   90.00
_cell.angle_gamma   90.00
#
_symmetry.space_group_name_H-M   'P 1'
#
loop_
_entity.id
_entity.type
_entity.pdbx_description
1 polymer ?
#
loop_
_entity_poly.entity_id
_entity_poly.type
_entity_poly.pdbx_seq_one_letter_code
_entity_poly.pdbx_strand_id
1 'polypeptide(L)'
;MNLSRVAAMLFLASHSLAWDLQQKINMYLKIIELAEVKTGSVGEHIIYGKLAQSLGDVRTAENLSYLLVSPQFRDGLLSLITTVNLVRSEAIDDPDGVGNFDYLVGRIRKTYAESLKQFFGH
;
A
#
# COMPACT_ATOMS: atom_id res chain seq x y z
N MET A 1 35.97 4.22 23.64
CA MET A 1 34.77 4.57 22.85
C MET A 1 33.67 3.61 23.25
N ASN A 2 32.60 4.08 23.90
CA ASN A 2 31.63 3.20 24.57
C ASN A 2 30.76 2.45 23.53
N LEU A 3 30.89 1.12 23.48
CA LEU A 3 30.08 0.24 22.62
C LEU A 3 28.57 0.48 22.78
N SER A 4 28.15 0.90 23.98
CA SER A 4 26.77 1.26 24.31
C SER A 4 26.21 2.46 23.53
N ARG A 5 27.05 3.41 23.11
CA ARG A 5 26.61 4.55 22.28
C ARG A 5 26.50 4.19 20.79
N VAL A 6 27.37 3.31 20.30
CA VAL A 6 27.31 2.82 18.91
C VAL A 6 26.17 1.83 18.74
N ALA A 7 25.91 0.98 19.73
CA ALA A 7 24.74 0.09 19.75
C ALA A 7 23.42 0.87 19.89
N ALA A 8 23.36 1.93 20.71
CA ALA A 8 22.18 2.79 20.78
C ALA A 8 21.96 3.60 19.48
N MET A 9 23.02 4.06 18.82
CA MET A 9 22.90 4.72 17.50
C MET A 9 22.54 3.73 16.38
N LEU A 10 23.03 2.48 16.42
CA LEU A 10 22.62 1.43 15.48
C LEU A 10 21.20 0.94 15.74
N PHE A 11 20.76 0.85 17.00
CA PHE A 11 19.39 0.46 17.37
C PHE A 11 18.37 1.57 17.06
N LEU A 12 18.76 2.85 17.21
CA LEU A 12 17.96 4.00 16.76
C LEU A 12 18.01 4.20 15.24
N ALA A 13 19.08 3.76 14.57
CA ALA A 13 19.19 3.80 13.10
C ALA A 13 18.56 2.58 12.41
N SER A 14 18.25 1.50 13.13
CA SER A 14 17.75 0.24 12.55
C SER A 14 16.27 -0.06 12.80
N HIS A 15 15.48 0.86 13.39
CA HIS A 15 14.05 0.61 13.67
C HIS A 15 13.11 1.79 13.39
N SER A 16 13.42 2.66 12.42
CA SER A 16 12.40 3.58 11.88
C SER A 16 12.06 3.25 10.42
N LEU A 17 11.52 2.05 10.21
CA LEU A 17 10.40 1.89 9.26
C LEU A 17 9.06 2.29 9.91
N ALA A 18 9.11 2.91 11.10
CA ALA A 18 7.98 3.67 11.61
C ALA A 18 7.66 4.76 10.59
N TRP A 19 6.53 4.61 9.91
CA TRP A 19 6.04 5.62 9.01
C TRP A 19 5.97 6.96 9.72
N ASP A 20 6.50 7.99 9.09
CA ASP A 20 6.37 9.33 9.62
C ASP A 20 4.90 9.76 9.64
N LEU A 21 4.60 10.78 10.45
CA LEU A 21 3.24 11.30 10.59
C LEU A 21 2.63 11.71 9.25
N GLN A 22 3.44 12.24 8.32
CA GLN A 22 2.98 12.67 7.00
C GLN A 22 2.60 11.47 6.13
N GLN A 23 3.37 10.38 6.16
CA GLN A 23 3.07 9.14 5.46
C GLN A 23 1.78 8.50 6.00
N LYS A 24 1.61 8.48 7.33
CA LYS A 24 0.36 8.03 7.97
C LYS A 24 -0.81 8.88 7.46
N ILE A 25 -0.74 10.21 7.59
CA ILE A 25 -1.79 11.13 7.11
C ILE A 25 -2.11 10.89 5.62
N ASN A 26 -1.09 10.77 4.77
CA ASN A 26 -1.28 10.56 3.34
C ASN A 26 -2.06 9.27 3.06
N MET A 27 -1.75 8.18 3.77
CA MET A 27 -2.49 6.93 3.61
C MET A 27 -3.92 7.00 4.14
N TYR A 28 -4.15 7.65 5.28
CA TYR A 28 -5.51 7.90 5.77
C TYR A 28 -6.34 8.69 4.75
N LEU A 29 -5.78 9.75 4.16
CA LEU A 29 -6.44 10.52 3.12
C LEU A 29 -6.76 9.66 1.89
N LYS A 30 -5.85 8.77 1.48
CA LYS A 30 -6.11 7.84 0.36
C LYS A 30 -7.19 6.82 0.70
N ILE A 31 -7.31 6.38 1.94
CA ILE A 31 -8.38 5.47 2.37
C ILE A 31 -9.74 6.17 2.35
N ILE A 32 -9.80 7.43 2.78
CA ILE A 32 -11.01 8.25 2.66
C ILE A 32 -11.38 8.43 1.18
N GLU A 33 -10.41 8.79 0.33
CA GLU A 33 -10.63 8.89 -1.12
C GLU A 33 -11.13 7.56 -1.72
N LEU A 34 -10.57 6.41 -1.31
CA LEU A 34 -11.02 5.10 -1.77
C LEU A 34 -12.43 4.75 -1.33
N ALA A 35 -12.86 5.23 -0.16
CA ALA A 35 -14.21 4.99 0.35
C ALA A 35 -15.29 5.67 -0.50
N GLU A 36 -14.97 6.80 -1.11
CA GLU A 36 -15.89 7.59 -1.94
C GLU A 36 -15.94 7.13 -3.40
N VAL A 37 -14.92 6.40 -3.85
CA VAL A 37 -14.76 6.03 -5.27
C VAL A 37 -15.38 4.66 -5.57
N LYS A 38 -15.98 4.53 -6.76
CA LYS A 38 -16.55 3.27 -7.26
C LYS A 38 -15.46 2.23 -7.56
N THR A 39 -15.67 0.99 -7.12
CA THR A 39 -14.77 -0.14 -7.40
C THR A 39 -14.57 -0.34 -8.90
N GLY A 40 -13.32 -0.50 -9.34
CA GLY A 40 -12.92 -0.72 -10.72
C GLY A 40 -13.00 0.53 -11.61
N SER A 41 -13.23 1.72 -11.04
CA SER A 41 -13.23 2.97 -11.80
C SER A 41 -11.81 3.50 -12.00
N VAL A 42 -11.58 4.28 -13.08
CA VAL A 42 -10.29 4.92 -13.36
C VAL A 42 -9.78 5.73 -12.14
N GLY A 43 -10.68 6.39 -11.41
CA GLY A 43 -10.33 7.11 -10.18
C GLY A 43 -9.72 6.21 -9.11
N GLU A 44 -10.22 4.99 -8.96
CA GLU A 44 -9.70 4.02 -7.98
C GLU A 44 -8.25 3.64 -8.31
N HIS A 45 -7.94 3.46 -9.60
CA HIS A 45 -6.59 3.09 -10.05
C HIS A 45 -5.58 4.20 -9.86
N ILE A 46 -6.00 5.45 -10.12
CA ILE A 46 -5.17 6.63 -9.85
C ILE A 46 -4.82 6.69 -8.36
N ILE A 47 -5.78 6.39 -7.48
CA ILE A 47 -5.54 6.37 -6.04
C ILE A 47 -4.54 5.26 -5.67
N TYR A 48 -4.68 4.04 -6.23
CA TYR A 48 -3.71 2.96 -5.99
C TYR A 48 -2.31 3.31 -6.48
N GLY A 49 -2.16 3.95 -7.65
CA GLY A 49 -0.87 4.42 -8.14
C GLY A 49 -0.23 5.44 -7.20
N LYS A 50 -1.00 6.42 -6.71
CA LYS A 50 -0.54 7.41 -5.71
C LYS A 50 -0.16 6.77 -4.38
N LEU A 51 -0.90 5.74 -3.97
CA LEU A 51 -0.59 5.00 -2.75
C LEU A 51 0.73 4.23 -2.91
N ALA A 52 0.94 3.56 -4.04
CA ALA A 52 2.21 2.88 -4.33
C ALA A 52 3.40 3.87 -4.33
N GLN A 53 3.24 5.07 -4.91
CA GLN A 53 4.24 6.13 -4.81
C GLN A 53 4.49 6.58 -3.37
N SER A 54 3.44 6.71 -2.56
CA SER A 54 3.57 7.11 -1.14
C SER A 54 4.29 6.04 -0.31
N LEU A 55 4.21 4.78 -0.72
CA LEU A 55 4.96 3.65 -0.17
C LEU A 55 6.41 3.56 -0.69
N GLY A 56 6.81 4.46 -1.60
CA GLY A 56 8.12 4.41 -2.26
C GLY A 56 8.24 3.34 -3.35
N ASP A 57 7.15 2.67 -3.71
CA ASP A 57 7.13 1.60 -4.72
C ASP A 57 6.78 2.16 -6.10
N VAL A 58 7.80 2.77 -6.73
CA VAL A 58 7.68 3.38 -8.07
C VAL A 58 7.26 2.37 -9.13
N ARG A 59 7.80 1.15 -9.07
CA ARG A 59 7.49 0.10 -10.05
C ARG A 59 6.03 -0.33 -9.97
N THR A 60 5.51 -0.52 -8.75
CA THR A 60 4.09 -0.82 -8.57
C THR A 60 3.23 0.34 -9.04
N ALA A 61 3.63 1.59 -8.80
CA ALA A 61 2.90 2.76 -9.30
C ALA A 61 2.84 2.81 -10.84
N GLU A 62 3.95 2.53 -11.51
CA GLU A 62 4.01 2.44 -12.98
C GLU A 62 3.10 1.32 -13.49
N ASN A 63 3.18 0.13 -12.90
CA ASN A 63 2.32 -1.00 -13.23
C ASN A 63 0.82 -0.67 -13.08
N LEU A 64 0.46 0.16 -12.10
CA LEU A 64 -0.92 0.59 -11.86
C LEU A 64 -1.37 1.72 -12.80
N SER A 65 -0.48 2.30 -13.59
CA SER A 65 -0.82 3.30 -14.62
C SER A 65 -1.37 2.68 -15.92
N TYR A 66 -1.19 1.38 -16.10
CA TYR A 66 -1.67 0.65 -17.27
C TYR A 66 -3.19 0.43 -17.25
N LEU A 67 -3.73 -0.05 -18.38
CA LEU A 67 -5.14 -0.41 -18.49
C LEU A 67 -5.54 -1.45 -17.44
N LEU A 68 -6.76 -1.30 -16.93
CA LEU A 68 -7.44 -2.16 -15.96
C LEU A 68 -7.31 -3.67 -16.19
N VAL A 69 -7.28 -4.06 -17.45
CA VAL A 69 -7.27 -5.46 -17.88
C VAL A 69 -5.86 -5.93 -18.23
N SER A 70 -4.85 -5.09 -18.10
CA SER A 70 -3.48 -5.48 -18.44
C SER A 70 -2.89 -6.44 -17.40
N PRO A 71 -1.99 -7.35 -17.81
CA PRO A 71 -1.17 -8.12 -16.87
C PRO A 71 -0.41 -7.22 -15.88
N GLN A 72 0.15 -6.10 -16.35
CA GLN A 72 0.92 -5.16 -15.53
C GLN A 72 0.07 -4.56 -14.41
N PHE A 73 -1.16 -4.16 -14.72
CA PHE A 73 -2.08 -3.63 -13.71
C PHE A 73 -2.39 -4.67 -12.63
N ARG A 74 -2.61 -5.92 -13.03
CA ARG A 74 -2.86 -7.04 -12.10
C ARG A 74 -1.66 -7.32 -11.21
N ASP A 75 -0.46 -7.36 -11.80
CA ASP A 75 0.78 -7.54 -11.05
C ASP A 75 1.02 -6.38 -10.09
N GLY A 76 0.68 -5.16 -10.51
CA GLY A 76 0.69 -3.97 -9.66
C GLY A 76 -0.25 -4.10 -8.46
N LEU A 77 -1.50 -4.50 -8.66
CA LEU A 77 -2.44 -4.71 -7.56
C LEU A 77 -1.97 -5.81 -6.60
N LEU A 78 -1.45 -6.93 -7.12
CA LEU A 78 -0.94 -8.03 -6.29
C LEU A 78 0.28 -7.61 -5.47
N SER A 79 1.20 -6.86 -6.09
CA SER A 79 2.36 -6.28 -5.42
C SER A 79 1.92 -5.33 -4.31
N LEU A 80 0.99 -4.43 -4.60
CA LEU A 80 0.45 -3.48 -3.62
C LEU A 80 -0.22 -4.19 -2.44
N ILE A 81 -1.00 -5.26 -2.68
CA ILE A 81 -1.58 -6.08 -1.59
C ILE A 81 -0.47 -6.65 -0.70
N THR A 82 0.60 -7.16 -1.29
CA THR A 82 1.72 -7.74 -0.55
C THR A 82 2.40 -6.69 0.31
N THR A 83 2.76 -5.54 -0.27
CA THR A 83 3.41 -4.43 0.44
C THR A 83 2.56 -3.93 1.60
N VAL A 84 1.26 -3.69 1.37
CA VAL A 84 0.34 -3.22 2.43
C VAL A 84 0.18 -4.26 3.55
N ASN A 85 0.17 -5.57 3.23
CA ASN A 85 0.13 -6.61 4.26
C ASN A 85 1.43 -6.72 5.07
N LEU A 86 2.59 -6.49 4.46
CA LEU A 86 3.86 -6.43 5.18
C LEU A 86 3.86 -5.27 6.16
N VAL A 87 3.50 -4.07 5.72
CA VAL A 87 3.40 -2.89 6.59
C VAL A 87 2.37 -3.10 7.70
N ARG A 88 1.22 -3.74 7.39
CA ARG A 88 0.23 -4.11 8.41
C ARG A 88 0.83 -5.03 9.47
N SER A 89 1.60 -6.03 9.08
CA SER A 89 2.24 -6.97 10.01
C SER A 89 3.19 -6.24 10.95
N GLU A 90 3.98 -5.31 10.43
CA GLU A 90 4.88 -4.46 11.23
C GLU A 90 4.10 -3.52 12.17
N ALA A 91 2.95 -2.99 11.71
CA ALA A 91 2.09 -2.13 12.52
C ALA A 91 1.26 -2.90 13.56
N ILE A 92 1.07 -4.22 13.47
CA ILE A 92 0.42 -4.97 14.56
C ILE A 92 1.31 -4.98 15.82
N ASP A 93 2.61 -4.81 15.64
CA ASP A 93 3.55 -4.57 16.75
C ASP A 93 3.50 -3.11 17.28
N ASP A 94 2.70 -2.21 16.63
CA ASP A 94 2.40 -0.81 17.01
C ASP A 94 0.86 -0.51 16.88
N PRO A 95 0.06 -0.82 17.92
CA PRO A 95 -1.39 -1.05 17.83
C PRO A 95 -2.27 0.10 17.30
N ASP A 96 -1.74 1.32 17.21
CA ASP A 96 -2.47 2.49 16.69
C ASP A 96 -2.71 2.44 15.16
N GLY A 97 -2.01 1.57 14.41
CA GLY A 97 -2.05 1.54 12.95
C GLY A 97 -3.10 0.62 12.30
N VAL A 98 -3.69 -0.33 13.05
CA VAL A 98 -4.32 -1.54 12.48
C VAL A 98 -5.58 -1.27 11.64
N GLY A 99 -6.43 -0.31 12.02
CA GLY A 99 -7.78 -0.16 11.45
C GLY A 99 -7.85 0.22 9.96
N ASN A 100 -6.80 0.82 9.42
CA ASN A 100 -6.82 1.42 8.08
C ASN A 100 -6.24 0.50 7.01
N PHE A 101 -5.24 -0.30 7.38
CA PHE A 101 -4.63 -1.28 6.48
C PHE A 101 -5.63 -2.37 6.08
N ASP A 102 -6.47 -2.84 6.99
CA ASP A 102 -7.45 -3.90 6.70
C ASP A 102 -8.47 -3.49 5.64
N TYR A 103 -9.01 -2.28 5.75
CA TYR A 103 -9.90 -1.71 4.75
C TYR A 103 -9.21 -1.65 3.38
N LEU A 104 -8.00 -1.10 3.35
CA LEU A 104 -7.24 -0.92 2.13
C LEU A 104 -6.90 -2.26 1.46
N VAL A 105 -6.41 -3.24 2.22
CA VAL A 105 -6.12 -4.60 1.72
C VAL A 105 -7.38 -5.24 1.16
N GLY A 106 -8.50 -5.16 1.87
CA GLY A 106 -9.78 -5.67 1.40
C GLY A 106 -10.22 -5.03 0.09
N ARG A 107 -10.01 -3.71 -0.03
CA ARG A 107 -10.34 -2.95 -1.23
C ARG A 107 -9.48 -3.35 -2.44
N ILE A 108 -8.16 -3.42 -2.28
CA ILE A 108 -7.25 -3.81 -3.37
C ILE A 108 -7.54 -5.25 -3.83
N ARG A 109 -7.79 -6.18 -2.88
CA ARG A 109 -8.20 -7.57 -3.20
C ARG A 109 -9.47 -7.63 -4.03
N LYS A 110 -10.47 -6.81 -3.69
CA LYS A 110 -11.72 -6.72 -4.45
C LYS A 110 -11.47 -6.23 -5.88
N THR A 111 -10.72 -5.15 -6.06
CA THR A 111 -10.40 -4.64 -7.40
C THR A 111 -9.59 -5.66 -8.20
N TYR A 112 -8.65 -6.37 -7.58
CA TYR A 112 -7.89 -7.43 -8.23
C TYR A 112 -8.79 -8.56 -8.73
N ALA A 113 -9.71 -9.06 -7.89
CA ALA A 113 -10.66 -10.08 -8.30
C ALA A 113 -11.54 -9.63 -9.48
N GLU A 114 -12.00 -8.38 -9.48
CA GLU A 114 -12.78 -7.83 -10.60
C GLU A 114 -11.94 -7.70 -11.89
N SER A 115 -10.67 -7.30 -11.79
CA SER A 115 -9.76 -7.24 -12.95
C SER A 115 -9.52 -8.63 -13.58
N LEU A 116 -9.46 -9.69 -12.76
CA LEU A 116 -9.34 -11.06 -13.25
C LEU A 116 -10.60 -11.52 -13.98
N LYS A 117 -11.78 -11.23 -13.43
CA LYS A 117 -13.07 -11.56 -14.08
C LYS A 117 -13.20 -10.89 -15.44
N GLN A 118 -12.82 -9.61 -15.54
CA GLN A 118 -12.89 -8.89 -16.82
C GLN A 118 -11.91 -9.45 -17.87
N PHE A 119 -10.77 -10.01 -17.45
CA PHE A 119 -9.77 -10.54 -18.37
C PHE A 119 -10.05 -11.97 -18.83
N PHE A 120 -10.58 -12.81 -17.95
CA PHE A 120 -10.79 -14.24 -18.21
C PHE A 120 -12.26 -14.64 -18.36
N GLY A 121 -13.21 -13.75 -18.06
CA GLY A 121 -14.64 -14.02 -18.14
C GLY A 121 -15.22 -13.70 -19.51
N HIS A 122 -14.97 -14.59 -20.48
CA HIS A 122 -15.84 -14.85 -21.62
C HIS A 122 -16.13 -16.34 -21.70
#